data_AF-A0A5C8FTV1-F1
#
_entry.id   AF-A0A5C8FTV1-F1
#
_cell.length_a   1.000
_cell.length_b   1.000
_cell.length_c   1.000
_cell.angle_alpha   90.00
_cell.angle_beta   90.00
_cell.angle_gamma   90.00
#
_symmetry.space_group_name_H-M   'P 1'
#
loop_
_entity.id
_entity.type
_entity.pdbx_description
1 polymer ?
#
loop_
_entity_poly.entity_id
_entity_poly.type
_entity_poly.pdbx_seq_one_letter_code
_entity_poly.pdbx_strand_id
1 'polypeptide(L)'
;MKSLFKLFFISILFFNIMFTISCGLPDITSIYQEMNQPFITKLIPGPNKVTVEFQAQNNEPAFSGYNIYFGDSVNPQKYKLYNQQKTRPTIITKNSQNITTHSYTIETGSYYSTGGDSEVTTLTQSEIQNGIPIYVWVSAYQMTPQSESSYSYDNYVQMATPRDETLNKSVSSGSITSTKELATLSGAAGNLTFQNSTGGIQSRSATSLSDVTIPPTDGYTKSPLTVEANKLYLTKTEDRGKSYYGKIFVKGVNGTTATVDYCLQTAPDILSY
;
A
#
# COMPACT_ATOMS: atom_id res chain seq x y z
N MET A 1 -60.77 33.76 -46.26
CA MET A 1 -60.65 32.41 -45.64
C MET A 1 -59.39 31.62 -46.06
N LYS A 2 -58.86 31.74 -47.29
CA LYS A 2 -57.65 30.97 -47.71
C LYS A 2 -56.32 31.35 -47.02
N SER A 3 -56.19 32.58 -46.49
CA SER A 3 -54.96 33.07 -45.82
C SER A 3 -54.87 32.68 -44.34
N LEU A 4 -55.98 32.74 -43.60
CA LEU A 4 -56.02 32.32 -42.19
C LEU A 4 -55.72 30.82 -42.01
N PHE A 5 -56.18 29.98 -42.94
CA PHE A 5 -55.93 28.54 -42.88
C PHE A 5 -54.45 28.18 -43.05
N LYS A 6 -53.70 28.97 -43.83
CA LYS A 6 -52.24 28.80 -44.00
C LYS A 6 -51.47 29.22 -42.75
N LEU A 7 -51.87 30.32 -42.10
CA LEU A 7 -51.26 30.75 -40.83
C LEU A 7 -51.48 29.73 -39.72
N PHE A 8 -52.68 29.11 -39.67
CA PHE A 8 -53.00 28.09 -38.69
C PHE A 8 -52.17 26.80 -38.87
N PHE A 9 -51.96 26.38 -40.12
CA PHE A 9 -51.09 25.23 -40.43
C PHE A 9 -49.60 25.49 -40.12
N ILE A 10 -49.09 26.70 -40.38
CA ILE A 10 -47.70 27.06 -40.04
C ILE A 10 -47.51 27.11 -38.52
N SER A 11 -48.51 27.62 -37.79
CA SER A 11 -48.52 27.63 -36.32
C SER A 11 -48.47 26.21 -35.73
N ILE A 12 -49.31 25.30 -36.22
CA ILE A 12 -49.33 23.89 -35.77
C ILE A 12 -48.01 23.19 -36.09
N LEU A 13 -47.41 23.47 -37.25
CA LEU A 13 -46.13 22.91 -37.65
C LEU A 13 -45.00 23.40 -36.72
N PHE A 14 -44.96 24.68 -36.37
CA PHE A 14 -43.99 25.22 -35.39
C PHE A 14 -44.19 24.64 -33.99
N PHE A 15 -45.45 24.45 -33.56
CA PHE A 15 -45.75 23.86 -32.26
C PHE A 15 -45.32 22.39 -32.19
N ASN A 16 -45.52 21.60 -33.25
CA ASN A 16 -45.06 20.21 -33.32
C ASN A 16 -43.52 20.09 -33.43
N ILE A 17 -42.83 21.04 -34.06
CA ILE A 17 -41.36 21.07 -34.08
C ILE A 17 -40.81 21.41 -32.69
N MET A 18 -41.41 22.37 -31.97
CA MET A 18 -40.98 22.68 -30.60
C MET A 18 -41.21 21.53 -29.61
N PHE A 19 -42.23 20.68 -29.84
CA PHE A 19 -42.49 19.49 -29.02
C PHE A 19 -41.65 18.26 -29.43
N THR A 20 -41.11 18.19 -30.65
CA THR A 20 -40.26 17.07 -31.10
C THR A 20 -38.76 17.33 -30.90
N ILE A 21 -38.33 18.57 -30.64
CA ILE A 21 -36.94 18.90 -30.25
C ILE A 21 -36.77 18.96 -28.72
N SER A 22 -37.84 18.80 -27.94
CA SER A 22 -37.73 18.39 -26.54
C SER A 22 -37.52 16.87 -26.46
N CYS A 23 -36.41 16.41 -27.05
CA CYS A 23 -35.67 15.36 -26.37
C CYS A 23 -35.28 16.00 -25.04
N GLY A 24 -36.05 15.73 -23.98
CA GLY A 24 -35.62 16.05 -22.63
C GLY A 24 -34.16 15.65 -22.55
N LEU A 25 -33.29 16.61 -22.23
CA LEU A 25 -31.91 16.31 -21.92
C LEU A 25 -31.97 15.08 -21.00
N PRO A 26 -31.35 13.94 -21.36
CA PRO A 26 -31.29 12.83 -20.43
C PRO A 26 -30.72 13.44 -19.16
N ASP A 27 -31.46 13.31 -18.07
CA ASP A 27 -31.08 13.88 -16.79
C ASP A 27 -29.70 13.30 -16.45
N ILE A 28 -28.64 14.07 -16.71
CA ILE A 28 -27.25 13.63 -16.56
C ILE A 28 -26.95 13.37 -15.06
N THR A 29 -27.88 13.73 -14.17
CA THR A 29 -27.83 13.41 -12.76
C THR A 29 -27.98 11.92 -12.44
N SER A 30 -28.35 11.06 -13.41
CA SER A 30 -28.55 9.63 -13.17
C SER A 30 -27.52 8.69 -13.82
N ILE A 31 -26.47 9.20 -14.49
CA ILE A 31 -25.32 8.34 -14.76
C ILE A 31 -24.52 8.34 -13.45
N TYR A 32 -24.60 7.25 -12.69
CA TYR A 32 -23.61 6.98 -11.65
C TYR A 32 -22.25 6.86 -12.35
N GLN A 33 -21.56 7.99 -12.44
CA GLN A 33 -20.17 8.06 -12.84
C GLN A 33 -19.35 7.50 -11.68
N GLU A 34 -19.12 6.20 -11.71
CA GLU A 34 -18.29 5.53 -10.70
C GLU A 34 -16.83 5.86 -10.97
N MET A 35 -16.20 6.55 -10.00
CA MET A 35 -14.75 6.71 -10.02
C MET A 35 -14.10 5.33 -9.93
N ASN A 36 -13.18 5.09 -10.86
CA ASN A 36 -12.41 3.86 -10.92
C ASN A 36 -11.59 3.68 -9.63
N GLN A 37 -11.68 2.48 -9.10
CA GLN A 37 -11.06 2.11 -7.84
C GLN A 37 -9.53 2.00 -7.99
N PRO A 38 -8.77 2.57 -7.06
CA PRO A 38 -7.35 2.27 -6.90
C PRO A 38 -7.11 0.81 -6.54
N PHE A 39 -6.01 0.25 -7.05
CA PHE A 39 -5.52 -1.08 -6.72
C PHE A 39 -4.16 -0.98 -6.02
N ILE A 40 -4.10 -1.37 -4.74
CA ILE A 40 -2.84 -1.40 -3.97
C ILE A 40 -1.95 -2.50 -4.56
N THR A 41 -0.83 -2.09 -5.18
CA THR A 41 0.13 -3.01 -5.78
C THR A 41 1.10 -3.55 -4.74
N LYS A 42 1.49 -2.72 -3.78
CA LYS A 42 2.48 -3.09 -2.76
C LYS A 42 2.30 -2.25 -1.50
N LEU A 43 2.46 -2.89 -0.34
CA LEU A 43 2.77 -2.20 0.89
C LEU A 43 4.21 -2.48 1.28
N ILE A 44 4.96 -1.44 1.61
CA ILE A 44 6.37 -1.50 1.95
C ILE A 44 6.53 -1.07 3.41
N PRO A 45 6.66 -2.01 4.35
CA PRO A 45 6.98 -1.69 5.72
C PRO A 45 8.35 -1.02 5.85
N GLY A 46 8.46 -0.10 6.81
CA GLY A 46 9.73 0.43 7.28
C GLY A 46 9.66 0.81 8.76
N PRO A 47 10.70 1.47 9.28
CA PRO A 47 10.76 1.82 10.70
C PRO A 47 9.68 2.85 11.06
N ASN A 48 8.69 2.42 11.84
CA ASN A 48 7.50 3.19 12.23
C ASN A 48 6.80 3.87 11.03
N LYS A 49 6.77 3.19 9.89
CA LYS A 49 6.14 3.69 8.66
C LYS A 49 5.71 2.56 7.73
N VAL A 50 4.78 2.89 6.83
CA VAL A 50 4.40 2.04 5.69
C VAL A 50 4.25 2.92 4.46
N THR A 51 4.96 2.56 3.39
CA THR A 51 4.72 3.16 2.07
C THR A 51 3.70 2.34 1.30
N VAL A 52 2.64 3.02 0.87
CA VAL A 52 1.55 2.48 0.06
C VAL A 52 1.86 2.78 -1.40
N GLU A 53 1.99 1.74 -2.22
CA GLU A 53 2.04 1.86 -3.68
C GLU A 53 0.74 1.33 -4.25
N PHE A 54 0.15 2.08 -5.17
CA PHE A 54 -1.09 1.68 -5.83
C PHE A 54 -1.13 2.19 -7.27
N GLN A 55 -1.85 1.47 -8.11
CA GLN A 55 -2.15 1.87 -9.48
C GLN A 55 -3.60 2.31 -9.58
N ALA A 56 -3.83 3.37 -10.33
CA ALA A 56 -5.18 3.87 -10.56
C ALA A 56 -5.27 4.62 -11.90
N GLN A 57 -6.48 4.69 -12.43
CA GLN A 57 -6.82 5.39 -13.66
C GLN A 57 -8.22 5.95 -13.50
N ASN A 58 -8.36 7.27 -13.35
CA ASN A 58 -9.67 7.91 -13.20
C ASN A 58 -9.89 8.91 -14.32
N ASN A 59 -10.81 8.63 -15.24
CA ASN A 59 -11.14 9.55 -16.32
C ASN A 59 -12.28 10.53 -15.94
N GLU A 60 -12.89 10.31 -14.78
CA GLU A 60 -14.07 11.06 -14.33
C GLU A 60 -13.75 12.57 -14.20
N PRO A 61 -14.46 13.47 -14.92
CA PRO A 61 -14.22 14.91 -14.83
C PRO A 61 -14.26 15.50 -13.41
N ALA A 62 -15.09 14.95 -12.52
CA ALA A 62 -15.18 15.42 -11.14
C ALA A 62 -14.06 14.88 -10.21
N PHE A 63 -13.26 13.92 -10.67
CA PHE A 63 -12.18 13.32 -9.89
C PHE A 63 -11.16 14.37 -9.43
N SER A 64 -10.85 14.34 -8.14
CA SER A 64 -10.01 15.33 -7.46
C SER A 64 -8.73 14.73 -6.84
N GLY A 65 -8.64 13.40 -6.74
CA GLY A 65 -7.50 12.69 -6.17
C GLY A 65 -7.88 11.48 -5.34
N TYR A 66 -6.95 11.03 -4.47
CA TYR A 66 -7.12 9.79 -3.68
C TYR A 66 -7.08 10.05 -2.18
N ASN A 67 -8.02 9.46 -1.45
CA ASN A 67 -7.96 9.38 0.00
C ASN A 67 -7.27 8.07 0.42
N ILE A 68 -6.41 8.18 1.42
CA ILE A 68 -5.74 7.04 2.02
C ILE A 68 -6.19 6.95 3.47
N TYR A 69 -6.55 5.75 3.88
CA TYR A 69 -6.91 5.42 5.23
C TYR A 69 -6.04 4.30 5.75
N PHE A 70 -5.92 4.25 7.07
CA PHE A 70 -5.39 3.09 7.75
C PHE A 70 -6.09 2.85 9.07
N GLY A 71 -5.96 1.64 9.60
CA GLY A 71 -6.53 1.27 10.89
C GLY A 71 -6.20 -0.16 11.26
N ASP A 72 -7.12 -0.79 11.97
CA ASP A 72 -7.02 -2.19 12.39
C ASP A 72 -7.88 -3.11 11.50
N SER A 73 -7.87 -4.42 11.77
CA SER A 73 -8.61 -5.41 10.98
C SER A 73 -10.11 -5.24 11.01
N VAL A 74 -10.65 -4.55 12.02
CA VAL A 74 -12.08 -4.32 12.23
C VAL A 74 -12.50 -3.00 11.58
N ASN A 75 -11.65 -1.98 11.64
CA ASN A 75 -11.87 -0.69 11.00
C ASN A 75 -10.60 -0.12 10.33
N PRO A 76 -10.28 -0.54 9.09
CA PRO A 76 -9.20 -0.03 8.25
C PRO A 76 -9.38 1.42 7.84
N GLN A 77 -10.59 1.95 7.97
CA GLN A 77 -10.91 3.36 7.68
C GLN A 77 -10.88 4.23 8.94
N LYS A 78 -10.44 3.69 10.08
CA LYS A 78 -10.41 4.39 11.37
C LYS A 78 -9.68 5.73 11.29
N TYR A 79 -8.54 5.77 10.60
CA TYR A 79 -7.73 6.96 10.45
C TYR A 79 -7.70 7.40 8.99
N LYS A 80 -8.14 8.63 8.72
CA LYS A 80 -8.07 9.26 7.40
C LYS A 80 -6.84 10.13 7.32
N LEU A 81 -6.02 9.98 6.27
CA LEU A 81 -4.83 10.79 6.05
C LEU A 81 -5.16 12.03 5.22
N TYR A 82 -4.39 13.10 5.43
CA TYR A 82 -4.55 14.38 4.74
C TYR A 82 -3.24 14.82 4.09
N ASN A 83 -3.38 15.70 3.09
CA ASN A 83 -2.26 16.45 2.54
C ASN A 83 -1.78 17.54 3.51
N GLN A 84 -0.73 18.28 3.13
CA GLN A 84 -0.19 19.38 3.95
C GLN A 84 -1.17 20.55 4.17
N GLN A 85 -2.11 20.76 3.24
CA GLN A 85 -3.16 21.77 3.36
C GLN A 85 -4.28 21.33 4.32
N LYS A 86 -4.21 20.09 4.85
CA LYS A 86 -5.24 19.48 5.71
C LYS A 86 -6.61 19.43 5.03
N THR A 87 -6.62 19.35 3.70
CA THR A 87 -7.83 19.21 2.89
C THR A 87 -7.90 17.82 2.28
N ARG A 88 -9.11 17.41 1.90
CA ARG A 88 -9.30 16.21 1.07
C ARG A 88 -9.08 16.60 -0.40
N PRO A 89 -8.42 15.78 -1.22
CA PRO A 89 -7.91 14.43 -0.92
C PRO A 89 -6.47 14.36 -0.34
N THR A 90 -6.09 13.20 0.19
CA THR A 90 -4.72 12.90 0.68
C THR A 90 -3.66 13.11 -0.42
N ILE A 91 -3.92 12.59 -1.63
CA ILE A 91 -3.12 12.86 -2.83
C ILE A 91 -3.99 13.65 -3.80
N ILE A 92 -3.55 14.85 -4.18
CA ILE A 92 -4.22 15.67 -5.20
C ILE A 92 -3.66 15.29 -6.58
N THR A 93 -4.55 14.91 -7.49
CA THR A 93 -4.19 14.66 -8.90
C THR A 93 -5.39 14.91 -9.80
N LYS A 94 -5.13 15.12 -11.10
CA LYS A 94 -6.18 15.29 -12.11
C LYS A 94 -6.60 13.96 -12.70
N ASN A 95 -7.74 13.96 -13.37
CA ASN A 95 -8.23 12.83 -14.15
C ASN A 95 -7.24 12.49 -15.28
N SER A 96 -7.14 11.20 -15.59
CA SER A 96 -6.23 10.62 -16.56
C SER A 96 -6.85 9.38 -17.21
N GLN A 97 -6.65 9.26 -18.52
CA GLN A 97 -6.95 8.05 -19.28
C GLN A 97 -5.84 7.00 -19.21
N ASN A 98 -4.73 7.27 -18.53
CA ASN A 98 -3.63 6.34 -18.38
C ASN A 98 -3.54 5.83 -16.94
N ILE A 99 -3.24 4.53 -16.78
CA ILE A 99 -2.90 3.95 -15.48
C ILE A 99 -1.63 4.64 -14.97
N THR A 100 -1.70 5.15 -13.75
CA THR A 100 -0.60 5.82 -13.07
C THR A 100 -0.31 5.12 -11.75
N THR A 101 0.97 4.91 -11.46
CA THR A 101 1.42 4.44 -10.14
C THR A 101 1.58 5.63 -9.21
N HIS A 102 0.95 5.55 -8.04
CA HIS A 102 1.05 6.52 -6.96
C HIS A 102 1.75 5.89 -5.77
N SER A 103 2.42 6.73 -4.98
CA SER A 103 3.08 6.32 -3.75
C SER A 103 2.81 7.34 -2.65
N TYR A 104 2.54 6.86 -1.43
CA TYR A 104 2.38 7.69 -0.25
C TYR A 104 2.94 6.96 0.98
N THR A 105 3.68 7.68 1.81
CA THR A 105 4.23 7.13 3.06
C THR A 105 3.38 7.58 4.24
N ILE A 106 2.84 6.61 4.97
CA ILE A 106 2.23 6.79 6.28
C ILE A 106 3.36 6.77 7.29
N GLU A 107 3.62 7.87 7.99
CA GLU A 107 4.71 7.97 8.96
C GLU A 107 4.36 8.95 10.10
N THR A 108 5.18 8.95 11.14
CA THR A 108 5.07 9.95 12.22
C THR A 108 5.13 11.36 11.62
N GLY A 109 4.21 12.22 12.03
CA GLY A 109 4.05 13.57 11.49
C GLY A 109 3.07 13.70 10.32
N SER A 110 2.61 12.61 9.69
CA SER A 110 1.54 12.70 8.69
C SER A 110 0.26 13.25 9.33
N TYR A 111 -0.45 14.12 8.61
CA TYR A 111 -1.72 14.67 9.09
C TYR A 111 -2.84 13.64 8.96
N TYR A 112 -3.60 13.45 10.04
CA TYR A 112 -4.70 12.50 10.06
C TYR A 112 -5.86 12.97 10.95
N SER A 113 -7.03 12.35 10.79
CA SER A 113 -8.18 12.48 11.68
C SER A 113 -8.79 11.09 11.95
N THR A 114 -9.51 10.96 13.07
CA THR A 114 -10.24 9.72 13.39
C THR A 114 -11.65 9.81 12.81
N GLY A 115 -12.01 8.87 11.93
CA GLY A 115 -13.33 8.82 11.30
C GLY A 115 -13.59 9.90 10.25
N GLY A 116 -12.57 10.65 9.80
CA GLY A 116 -12.67 11.59 8.69
C GLY A 116 -13.28 12.97 9.02
N ASP A 117 -14.08 13.08 10.08
CA ASP A 117 -14.81 14.30 10.45
C ASP A 117 -14.35 14.91 11.79
N SER A 118 -13.28 14.38 12.39
CA SER A 118 -12.66 14.94 13.60
C SER A 118 -11.62 16.01 13.29
N GLU A 119 -11.10 16.66 14.34
CA GLU A 119 -9.94 17.53 14.25
C GLU A 119 -8.75 16.83 13.57
N VAL A 120 -8.03 17.56 12.72
CA VAL A 120 -6.85 17.07 12.01
C VAL A 120 -5.60 17.34 12.85
N THR A 121 -4.96 16.26 13.30
CA THR A 121 -3.73 16.27 14.08
C THR A 121 -2.61 15.53 13.34
N THR A 122 -1.44 15.36 13.96
CA THR A 122 -0.29 14.64 13.40
C THR A 122 -0.14 13.27 14.03
N LEU A 123 0.20 12.26 13.20
CA LEU A 123 0.51 10.93 13.68
C LEU A 123 1.70 10.93 14.63
N THR A 124 1.53 10.21 15.73
CA THR A 124 2.53 9.93 16.73
C THR A 124 3.12 8.53 16.51
N GLN A 125 4.27 8.28 17.11
CA GLN A 125 4.92 6.96 17.03
C GLN A 125 4.03 5.84 17.59
N SER A 126 3.17 6.13 18.56
CA SER A 126 2.27 5.13 19.16
C SER A 126 1.18 4.63 18.19
N GLU A 127 0.85 5.42 17.17
CA GLU A 127 -0.20 5.11 16.20
C GLU A 127 0.31 4.34 14.98
N ILE A 128 1.62 4.36 14.72
CA ILE A 128 2.29 3.61 13.65
C ILE A 128 3.57 2.93 14.14
N GLN A 129 3.40 2.12 15.19
CA GLN A 129 4.51 1.44 15.85
C GLN A 129 4.95 0.15 15.14
N ASN A 130 6.24 -0.15 15.23
CA ASN A 130 6.78 -1.42 14.78
C ASN A 130 6.11 -2.62 15.46
N GLY A 131 5.87 -3.69 14.70
CA GLY A 131 5.28 -4.92 15.22
C GLY A 131 3.76 -4.95 15.21
N ILE A 132 3.07 -3.82 15.03
CA ILE A 132 1.61 -3.76 15.09
C ILE A 132 1.01 -3.63 13.69
N PRO A 133 0.26 -4.65 13.20
CA PRO A 133 -0.28 -4.62 11.85
C PRO A 133 -1.25 -3.46 11.67
N ILE A 134 -1.16 -2.81 10.51
CA ILE A 134 -2.11 -1.82 10.04
C ILE A 134 -2.76 -2.32 8.75
N TYR A 135 -4.01 -1.93 8.56
CA TYR A 135 -4.80 -2.25 7.38
C TYR A 135 -5.02 -0.98 6.58
N VAL A 136 -4.56 -0.97 5.33
CA VAL A 136 -4.55 0.20 4.46
C VAL A 136 -5.68 0.10 3.45
N TRP A 137 -6.37 1.23 3.24
CA TRP A 137 -7.41 1.39 2.25
C TRP A 137 -7.15 2.65 1.41
N VAL A 138 -7.36 2.58 0.10
CA VAL A 138 -7.25 3.73 -0.80
C VAL A 138 -8.57 3.89 -1.56
N SER A 139 -9.09 5.11 -1.67
CA SER A 139 -10.30 5.41 -2.45
C SER A 139 -10.07 6.58 -3.41
N ALA A 140 -10.74 6.55 -4.55
CA ALA A 140 -10.85 7.73 -5.42
C ALA A 140 -11.85 8.72 -4.82
N TYR A 141 -11.57 10.02 -4.95
CA TYR A 141 -12.34 11.10 -4.33
C TYR A 141 -12.67 12.20 -5.33
N GLN A 142 -13.89 12.73 -5.24
CA GLN A 142 -14.32 13.96 -5.90
C GLN A 142 -14.74 14.99 -4.85
N MET A 143 -14.45 16.26 -5.08
CA MET A 143 -14.77 17.34 -4.16
C MET A 143 -16.22 17.83 -4.26
N THR A 144 -16.84 17.75 -5.44
CA THR A 144 -18.13 18.41 -5.72
C THR A 144 -19.01 17.57 -6.66
N PRO A 145 -20.10 16.96 -6.18
CA PRO A 145 -20.43 16.76 -4.77
C PRO A 145 -19.39 15.85 -4.10
N GLN A 146 -19.14 16.00 -2.80
CA GLN A 146 -18.19 15.13 -2.10
C GLN A 146 -18.64 13.68 -2.20
N SER A 147 -17.82 12.83 -2.82
CA SER A 147 -18.04 11.40 -2.87
C SER A 147 -16.72 10.64 -3.01
N GLU A 148 -16.77 9.35 -2.68
CA GLU A 148 -15.65 8.43 -2.80
C GLU A 148 -16.08 7.17 -3.54
N SER A 149 -15.13 6.52 -4.20
CA SER A 149 -15.37 5.18 -4.75
C SER A 149 -15.70 4.21 -3.61
N SER A 150 -16.87 3.56 -3.67
CA SER A 150 -17.31 2.56 -2.69
C SER A 150 -16.75 1.16 -2.99
N TYR A 151 -16.58 0.34 -1.96
CA TYR A 151 -16.06 -1.03 -2.06
C TYR A 151 -16.89 -2.05 -1.29
N SER A 152 -16.81 -3.31 -1.72
CA SER A 152 -16.92 -4.50 -0.86
C SER A 152 -15.57 -4.75 -0.18
N TYR A 153 -15.56 -4.82 1.15
CA TYR A 153 -14.39 -4.73 2.03
C TYR A 153 -13.26 -5.74 1.74
N ASP A 154 -13.58 -6.95 1.28
CA ASP A 154 -12.65 -8.10 1.29
C ASP A 154 -11.53 -8.07 0.24
N ASN A 155 -11.59 -7.22 -0.79
CA ASN A 155 -10.66 -7.30 -1.93
C ASN A 155 -9.63 -6.18 -2.02
N TYR A 156 -9.74 -5.12 -1.19
CA TYR A 156 -9.01 -3.87 -1.42
C TYR A 156 -8.26 -3.34 -0.19
N VAL A 157 -8.45 -4.00 0.95
CA VAL A 157 -7.68 -3.75 2.16
C VAL A 157 -6.43 -4.61 2.13
N GLN A 158 -5.28 -3.99 2.32
CA GLN A 158 -4.01 -4.71 2.44
C GLN A 158 -3.41 -4.49 3.83
N MET A 159 -2.91 -5.56 4.42
CA MET A 159 -2.25 -5.50 5.72
C MET A 159 -0.75 -5.27 5.51
N ALA A 160 -0.16 -4.38 6.30
CA ALA A 160 1.28 -4.27 6.46
C ALA A 160 1.62 -4.12 7.94
N THR A 161 2.83 -4.51 8.31
CA THR A 161 3.28 -4.32 9.69
C THR A 161 4.59 -3.55 9.69
N PRO A 162 4.61 -2.29 10.20
CA PRO A 162 5.86 -1.54 10.37
C PRO A 162 6.91 -2.36 11.10
N ARG A 163 8.18 -2.19 10.74
CA ARG A 163 9.29 -2.96 11.30
C ARG A 163 10.59 -2.20 11.22
N ASP A 164 11.47 -2.43 12.18
CA ASP A 164 12.82 -1.88 12.15
C ASP A 164 13.65 -2.53 11.03
N GLU A 165 14.52 -1.73 10.44
CA GLU A 165 15.44 -2.14 9.40
C GLU A 165 16.86 -1.68 9.76
N THR A 166 17.82 -2.57 9.58
CA THR A 166 19.24 -2.24 9.62
C THR A 166 19.78 -2.32 8.22
N LEU A 167 20.30 -1.22 7.69
CA LEU A 167 20.80 -1.13 6.33
C LEU A 167 22.33 -1.07 6.29
N ASN A 168 22.92 -1.58 5.22
CA ASN A 168 24.35 -1.53 4.88
C ASN A 168 25.26 -2.05 5.99
N LYS A 169 24.84 -3.11 6.69
CA LYS A 169 25.65 -3.69 7.76
C LYS A 169 26.70 -4.63 7.18
N SER A 170 27.97 -4.35 7.46
CA SER A 170 29.06 -5.29 7.18
C SER A 170 29.18 -6.34 8.28
N VAL A 171 29.26 -7.61 7.90
CA VAL A 171 29.35 -8.76 8.79
C VAL A 171 30.46 -9.68 8.28
N SER A 172 31.53 -9.89 9.06
CA SER A 172 32.70 -10.70 8.66
C SER A 172 32.73 -12.09 9.31
N SER A 173 32.25 -12.19 10.55
CA SER A 173 31.94 -13.44 11.25
C SER A 173 31.07 -13.10 12.45
N GLY A 174 30.08 -13.93 12.76
CA GLY A 174 29.21 -13.76 13.91
C GLY A 174 27.74 -13.47 13.60
N SER A 175 26.99 -13.19 14.65
CA SER A 175 25.53 -13.12 14.63
C SER A 175 24.99 -11.84 13.96
N ILE A 176 24.09 -12.02 12.99
CA ILE A 176 23.21 -10.97 12.50
C ILE A 176 22.03 -10.90 13.45
N THR A 177 21.97 -9.82 14.23
CA THR A 177 21.03 -9.70 15.36
C THR A 177 20.25 -8.40 15.24
N SER A 178 18.93 -8.49 15.45
CA SER A 178 18.07 -7.34 15.74
C SER A 178 17.71 -7.40 17.24
N THR A 179 16.43 -7.61 17.59
CA THR A 179 16.02 -8.02 18.94
C THR A 179 16.23 -9.51 19.20
N LYS A 180 16.44 -10.30 18.14
CA LYS A 180 16.82 -11.72 18.16
C LYS A 180 17.90 -11.98 17.12
N GLU A 181 18.59 -13.11 17.24
CA GLU A 181 19.53 -13.58 16.21
C GLU A 181 18.74 -14.09 15.01
N LEU A 182 18.94 -13.49 13.83
CA LEU A 182 18.31 -13.93 12.58
C LEU A 182 19.09 -15.10 11.98
N ALA A 183 20.41 -14.95 11.91
CA ALA A 183 21.35 -15.94 11.37
C ALA A 183 22.76 -15.63 11.89
N THR A 184 23.63 -16.64 11.91
CA THR A 184 25.05 -16.47 12.19
C THR A 184 25.85 -16.64 10.91
N LEU A 185 26.66 -15.64 10.55
CA LEU A 185 27.54 -15.74 9.39
C LEU A 185 28.83 -16.49 9.77
N SER A 186 29.15 -17.55 9.02
CA SER A 186 30.36 -18.35 9.20
C SER A 186 30.94 -18.79 7.85
N GLY A 187 32.24 -19.11 7.83
CA GLY A 187 32.91 -19.65 6.67
C GLY A 187 34.19 -18.89 6.30
N ALA A 188 34.73 -19.24 5.14
CA ALA A 188 35.94 -18.65 4.59
C ALA A 188 35.63 -17.87 3.30
N ALA A 189 36.60 -17.13 2.78
CA ALA A 189 36.45 -16.40 1.53
C ALA A 189 36.01 -17.33 0.39
N GLY A 190 34.92 -16.96 -0.30
CA GLY A 190 34.33 -17.76 -1.37
C GLY A 190 33.39 -18.90 -0.92
N ASN A 191 33.25 -19.14 0.39
CA ASN A 191 32.32 -20.12 0.94
C ASN A 191 31.71 -19.64 2.26
N LEU A 192 31.11 -18.44 2.24
CA LEU A 192 30.33 -17.93 3.35
C LEU A 192 28.99 -18.65 3.43
N THR A 193 28.55 -18.94 4.65
CA THR A 193 27.29 -19.61 4.93
C THR A 193 26.55 -18.92 6.07
N PHE A 194 25.23 -18.87 5.96
CA PHE A 194 24.36 -18.60 7.10
C PHE A 194 24.14 -19.89 7.86
N GLN A 195 24.62 -19.90 9.10
CA GLN A 195 24.28 -20.86 10.13
C GLN A 195 22.94 -20.45 10.73
N ASN A 196 22.05 -21.43 10.89
CA ASN A 196 20.65 -21.15 11.15
C ASN A 196 20.33 -20.77 12.58
N SER A 197 19.38 -19.85 12.74
CA SER A 197 18.65 -19.70 14.00
C SER A 197 17.66 -20.87 14.17
N THR A 198 17.08 -21.01 15.38
CA THR A 198 16.32 -22.19 15.82
C THR A 198 15.22 -22.67 14.84
N GLY A 199 14.60 -21.75 14.08
CA GLY A 199 13.48 -22.01 13.18
C GLY A 199 13.84 -22.17 11.69
N GLY A 200 15.07 -21.86 11.28
CA GLY A 200 15.56 -22.07 9.91
C GLY A 200 15.63 -20.82 9.01
N ILE A 201 16.11 -21.04 7.78
CA ILE A 201 16.36 -20.02 6.76
C ILE A 201 15.97 -20.56 5.39
N GLN A 202 15.59 -19.65 4.50
CA GLN A 202 15.22 -19.99 3.14
C GLN A 202 15.69 -18.91 2.18
N SER A 203 16.20 -19.28 1.00
CA SER A 203 16.62 -18.30 -0.01
C SER A 203 15.52 -17.97 -1.03
N ARG A 204 15.57 -16.75 -1.55
CA ARG A 204 14.69 -16.20 -2.59
C ARG A 204 15.49 -15.32 -3.54
N SER A 205 15.09 -15.30 -4.80
CA SER A 205 15.59 -14.30 -5.75
C SER A 205 14.91 -12.97 -5.46
N ALA A 206 15.69 -11.90 -5.42
CA ALA A 206 15.25 -10.56 -5.02
C ALA A 206 16.30 -9.52 -5.42
N THR A 207 15.89 -8.27 -5.49
CA THR A 207 16.73 -7.08 -5.72
C THR A 207 16.80 -6.16 -4.51
N SER A 208 15.94 -6.35 -3.50
CA SER A 208 15.92 -5.56 -2.26
C SER A 208 15.41 -6.34 -1.04
N LEU A 209 15.55 -5.74 0.15
CA LEU A 209 14.95 -6.23 1.40
C LEU A 209 13.41 -6.25 1.34
N SER A 210 12.82 -5.33 0.56
CA SER A 210 11.38 -5.17 0.41
C SER A 210 10.79 -6.08 -0.68
N ASP A 211 11.59 -6.96 -1.28
CA ASP A 211 11.09 -7.93 -2.24
C ASP A 211 10.53 -9.14 -1.48
N VAL A 212 9.53 -9.80 -2.04
CA VAL A 212 8.58 -10.73 -1.39
C VAL A 212 7.46 -10.02 -0.65
N THR A 213 6.29 -9.98 -1.29
CA THR A 213 5.04 -9.43 -0.76
C THR A 213 4.22 -10.42 0.06
N ILE A 214 4.50 -11.73 -0.04
CA ILE A 214 3.83 -12.77 0.75
C ILE A 214 4.88 -13.80 1.17
N PRO A 215 5.44 -13.70 2.39
CA PRO A 215 6.37 -14.68 2.92
C PRO A 215 5.65 -16.02 3.21
N PRO A 216 6.27 -17.19 3.02
CA PRO A 216 5.69 -18.46 3.43
C PRO A 216 5.84 -18.68 4.95
N THR A 217 4.98 -19.52 5.52
CA THR A 217 5.10 -19.96 6.93
C THR A 217 6.03 -21.16 7.10
N ASP A 218 6.34 -21.88 6.00
CA ASP A 218 7.07 -23.13 5.95
C ASP A 218 8.22 -23.13 4.90
N GLY A 219 8.93 -24.25 4.78
CA GLY A 219 10.03 -24.40 3.83
C GLY A 219 11.37 -23.80 4.28
N TYR A 220 11.48 -23.44 5.56
CA TYR A 220 12.74 -23.03 6.20
C TYR A 220 13.59 -24.26 6.49
N THR A 221 14.81 -24.31 5.96
CA THR A 221 15.77 -25.38 6.28
C THR A 221 16.58 -25.00 7.50
N LYS A 222 17.02 -26.00 8.29
CA LYS A 222 18.01 -25.82 9.37
C LYS A 222 19.45 -26.03 8.89
N SER A 223 19.64 -26.58 7.69
CA SER A 223 20.97 -26.75 7.11
C SER A 223 21.61 -25.40 6.76
N PRO A 224 22.94 -25.27 6.81
CA PRO A 224 23.62 -24.06 6.38
C PRO A 224 23.30 -23.73 4.91
N LEU A 225 23.06 -22.44 4.63
CA LEU A 225 22.87 -21.95 3.26
C LEU A 225 24.04 -21.07 2.85
N THR A 226 24.55 -21.27 1.63
CA THR A 226 25.57 -20.41 1.04
C THR A 226 25.06 -18.98 0.92
N VAL A 227 25.92 -18.02 1.27
CA VAL A 227 25.67 -16.59 1.16
C VAL A 227 26.05 -16.11 -0.22
N GLU A 228 25.05 -15.64 -0.96
CA GLU A 228 25.18 -15.16 -2.33
C GLU A 228 24.80 -13.67 -2.37
N ALA A 229 25.53 -12.89 -3.16
CA ALA A 229 25.19 -11.49 -3.40
C ALA A 229 23.89 -11.37 -4.21
N ASN A 230 23.16 -10.27 -4.02
CA ASN A 230 21.86 -9.99 -4.64
C ASN A 230 20.82 -11.09 -4.38
N LYS A 231 20.81 -11.60 -3.16
CA LYS A 231 19.92 -12.67 -2.73
C LYS A 231 19.21 -12.28 -1.44
N LEU A 232 17.94 -12.63 -1.35
CA LEU A 232 17.15 -12.45 -0.14
C LEU A 232 17.06 -13.78 0.59
N TYR A 233 17.24 -13.72 1.90
CA TYR A 233 17.07 -14.84 2.80
C TYR A 233 15.95 -14.50 3.77
N LEU A 234 14.95 -15.37 3.83
CA LEU A 234 13.90 -15.31 4.85
C LEU A 234 14.38 -16.11 6.05
N THR A 235 14.28 -15.53 7.25
CA THR A 235 14.68 -16.18 8.49
C THR A 235 13.46 -16.46 9.35
N LYS A 236 13.51 -17.58 10.08
CA LYS A 236 12.55 -17.93 11.12
C LYS A 236 13.33 -18.27 12.38
N THR A 237 13.01 -17.60 13.48
CA THR A 237 13.57 -17.89 14.80
C THR A 237 12.45 -18.26 15.74
N GLU A 238 12.64 -19.31 16.53
CA GLU A 238 11.66 -19.75 17.52
C GLU A 238 12.13 -19.38 18.92
N ASP A 239 11.24 -18.77 19.69
CA ASP A 239 11.48 -18.39 21.09
C ASP A 239 10.19 -18.58 21.90
N ARG A 240 10.26 -19.33 23.01
CA ARG A 240 9.10 -19.65 23.89
C ARG A 240 7.86 -20.17 23.14
N GLY A 241 8.08 -20.99 22.11
CA GLY A 241 6.99 -21.56 21.30
C GLY A 241 6.33 -20.60 20.32
N LYS A 242 6.92 -19.40 20.12
CA LYS A 242 6.50 -18.39 19.16
C LYS A 242 7.47 -18.28 18.01
N SER A 243 6.97 -18.02 16.80
CA SER A 243 7.80 -17.83 15.61
C SER A 243 8.04 -16.35 15.35
N TYR A 244 9.27 -15.97 15.04
CA TYR A 244 9.64 -14.62 14.65
C TYR A 244 10.26 -14.67 13.27
N TYR A 245 9.68 -13.91 12.34
CA TYR A 245 10.07 -13.93 10.94
C TYR A 245 10.91 -12.70 10.61
N GLY A 246 11.96 -12.88 9.83
CA GLY A 246 12.84 -11.79 9.39
C GLY A 246 13.30 -11.96 7.96
N LYS A 247 14.03 -10.96 7.48
CA LYS A 247 14.65 -10.95 6.15
C LYS A 247 16.09 -10.47 6.25
N ILE A 248 16.95 -11.04 5.42
CA ILE A 248 18.34 -10.60 5.20
C ILE A 248 18.54 -10.50 3.70
N PHE A 249 18.71 -9.30 3.17
CA PHE A 249 19.13 -9.07 1.80
C PHE A 249 20.64 -8.88 1.75
N VAL A 250 21.33 -9.73 0.99
CA VAL A 250 22.78 -9.66 0.84
C VAL A 250 23.09 -8.81 -0.37
N LYS A 251 23.61 -7.60 -0.16
CA LYS A 251 23.98 -6.68 -1.25
C LYS A 251 25.26 -7.11 -1.95
N GLY A 252 26.20 -7.67 -1.20
CA GLY A 252 27.51 -8.04 -1.72
C GLY A 252 28.28 -8.92 -0.74
N VAL A 253 29.18 -9.72 -1.30
CA VAL A 253 30.13 -10.54 -0.56
C VAL A 253 31.54 -10.16 -1.03
N ASN A 254 32.40 -9.78 -0.09
CA ASN A 254 33.80 -9.46 -0.35
C ASN A 254 34.68 -10.25 0.63
N GLY A 255 35.36 -11.27 0.10
CA GLY A 255 36.15 -12.20 0.91
C GLY A 255 35.27 -12.91 1.94
N THR A 256 35.55 -12.69 3.22
CA THR A 256 34.79 -13.22 4.36
C THR A 256 33.70 -12.28 4.86
N THR A 257 33.51 -11.11 4.24
CA THR A 257 32.56 -10.10 4.70
C THR A 257 31.35 -10.02 3.77
N ALA A 258 30.15 -10.12 4.34
CA ALA A 258 28.90 -9.83 3.65
C ALA A 258 28.43 -8.41 4.03
N THR A 259 27.95 -7.65 3.05
CA THR A 259 27.18 -6.41 3.29
C THR A 259 25.70 -6.74 3.17
N VAL A 260 24.95 -6.52 4.24
CA VAL A 260 23.55 -6.94 4.34
C VAL A 260 22.64 -5.81 4.77
N ASP A 261 21.41 -5.83 4.26
CA ASP A 261 20.26 -5.14 4.83
C ASP A 261 19.40 -6.20 5.53
N TYR A 262 18.86 -5.95 6.71
CA TYR A 262 18.03 -6.94 7.40
C TYR A 262 16.96 -6.31 8.29
N CYS A 263 15.94 -7.11 8.58
CA CYS A 263 14.84 -6.75 9.46
C CYS A 263 14.29 -7.99 10.18
N LEU A 264 13.64 -7.75 11.30
CA LEU A 264 12.94 -8.79 12.06
C LEU A 264 11.61 -8.25 12.51
N GLN A 265 10.58 -9.06 12.37
CA GLN A 265 9.28 -8.74 12.92
C GLN A 265 9.32 -8.87 14.44
N THR A 266 9.05 -7.76 15.14
CA THR A 266 9.10 -7.72 16.61
C THR A 266 7.94 -8.45 17.25
N ALA A 267 6.78 -8.50 16.57
CA ALA A 267 5.64 -9.29 17.01
C ALA A 267 5.78 -10.76 16.62
N PRO A 268 5.43 -11.70 17.53
CA PRO A 268 5.43 -13.12 17.23
C PRO A 268 4.32 -13.48 16.24
N ASP A 269 4.56 -14.54 15.47
CA ASP A 269 3.63 -15.17 14.54
C ASP A 269 3.11 -14.23 13.42
N ILE A 270 3.79 -13.09 13.22
CA ILE A 270 3.56 -12.17 12.10
C ILE A 270 4.68 -12.34 11.09
N LEU A 271 4.31 -12.59 9.84
CA LEU A 271 5.25 -12.70 8.73
C LEU A 271 5.92 -11.35 8.48
N SER A 272 7.22 -11.36 8.19
CA SER A 272 7.96 -10.15 7.83
C SER A 272 7.69 -9.82 6.36
N TYR A 273 6.68 -9.00 6.09
CA TYR A 273 6.37 -8.47 4.75
C TYR A 273 7.48 -7.57 4.21
#